data_AF-A0A1B6JZ98-F1
#
_entry.id   AF-A0A1B6JZ98-F1
#
_cell.length_a   1.000
_cell.length_b   1.000
_cell.length_c   1.000
_cell.angle_alpha   90.00
_cell.angle_beta   90.00
_cell.angle_gamma   90.00
#
_symmetry.space_group_name_H-M   'P 1'
#
loop_
_entity.id
_entity.type
_entity.pdbx_description
1 polymer ?
#
loop_
_entity_poly.entity_id
_entity_poly.type
_entity_poly.pdbx_seq_one_letter_code
_entity_poly.pdbx_strand_id
1 'polypeptide(L)'
;MQRTDFKTQFLHQLNNVELPLDERLHIAHGALISQEFPLPGKEQVIIDWFAHCLKVNSSHPKGTMKKLIKCMKSDRLLTFCDAVDASKLVEVCIELDEDIKHRYSKLLVKLVLLLLKMPSFQRYCRFDILPMTQVMGLACDLFSRMDGSGVSLDDSTATESDEDLVTTGLEDLFSSILNIHKVTQQRDELKLRFVKTILPAILKLRFHLKNSTQFHILLEELI
;
A
#
# COMPACT_ATOMS: atom_id res chain seq x y z
N MET A 1 15.64 38.35 11.76
CA MET A 1 15.41 37.34 10.70
C MET A 1 14.73 36.15 11.35
N GLN A 2 13.49 35.83 10.95
CA GLN A 2 12.82 34.62 11.41
C GLN A 2 13.59 33.40 10.88
N ARG A 3 14.06 32.52 11.77
CA ARG A 3 14.52 31.19 11.39
C ARG A 3 13.29 30.41 10.92
N THR A 4 13.00 30.42 9.63
CA THR A 4 12.07 29.44 9.06
C THR A 4 12.65 28.06 9.31
N ASP A 5 11.90 27.24 10.06
CA ASP A 5 12.25 25.85 10.33
C ASP A 5 12.48 25.11 9.01
N PHE A 6 13.55 24.33 8.93
CA PHE A 6 13.98 23.61 7.73
C PHE A 6 12.86 22.72 7.17
N LYS A 7 12.03 22.13 8.06
CA LYS A 7 10.81 21.39 7.68
C LYS A 7 9.86 22.23 6.83
N THR A 8 9.69 23.50 7.16
CA THR A 8 8.79 24.42 6.46
C THR A 8 9.35 24.77 5.07
N GLN A 9 10.66 24.98 4.97
CA GLN A 9 11.32 25.23 3.68
C GLN A 9 11.28 24.01 2.76
N PHE A 10 11.52 22.82 3.31
CA PHE A 10 11.44 21.56 2.56
C PHE A 10 10.01 21.29 2.07
N LEU A 11 9.01 21.44 2.93
CA LEU A 11 7.60 21.33 2.53
C LEU A 11 7.21 22.39 1.50
N HIS A 12 7.73 23.61 1.59
CA HIS A 12 7.51 24.64 0.58
C HIS A 12 8.09 24.22 -0.79
N GLN A 13 9.27 23.59 -0.82
CA GLN A 13 9.84 23.05 -2.06
C GLN A 13 8.99 21.91 -2.63
N LEU A 14 8.53 20.98 -1.78
CA LEU A 14 7.66 19.88 -2.19
C LEU A 14 6.24 20.32 -2.62
N ASN A 15 5.73 21.40 -2.04
CA ASN A 15 4.43 21.97 -2.39
C ASN A 15 4.50 23.00 -3.52
N ASN A 16 5.69 23.31 -4.04
CA ASN A 16 5.84 24.24 -5.16
C ASN A 16 5.26 23.62 -6.43
N VAL A 17 4.01 23.98 -6.75
CA VAL A 17 3.29 23.51 -7.93
C VAL A 17 3.91 23.98 -9.25
N GLU A 18 4.76 25.01 -9.22
CA GLU A 18 5.54 25.47 -10.38
C GLU A 18 6.68 24.49 -10.72
N LEU A 19 7.18 23.73 -9.74
CA LEU A 19 8.16 22.66 -9.98
C LEU A 19 7.47 21.41 -10.55
N PRO A 20 8.00 20.83 -11.65
CA PRO A 20 7.54 19.55 -12.18
C PRO A 20 7.50 18.47 -11.09
N LEU A 21 6.52 17.57 -11.16
CA LEU A 21 6.41 16.48 -10.17
C LEU A 21 7.71 15.66 -10.10
N ASP A 22 8.36 15.39 -11.24
CA ASP A 22 9.60 14.59 -11.27
C ASP A 22 10.73 15.25 -10.47
N GLU A 23 10.84 16.57 -10.50
CA GLU A 23 11.82 17.32 -9.70
C GLU A 23 11.47 17.28 -8.22
N ARG A 24 10.19 17.42 -7.86
CA ARG A 24 9.74 17.32 -6.48
C ARG A 24 9.92 15.92 -5.89
N LEU A 25 9.67 14.88 -6.69
CA LEU A 25 9.96 13.50 -6.35
C LEU A 25 11.46 13.27 -6.18
N HIS A 26 12.29 13.88 -7.03
CA HIS A 26 13.75 13.82 -6.91
C HIS A 26 14.23 14.48 -5.61
N ILE A 27 13.67 15.64 -5.23
CA ILE A 27 13.94 16.32 -3.96
C ILE A 27 13.54 15.44 -2.77
N ALA A 28 12.33 14.89 -2.76
CA ALA A 28 11.86 13.98 -1.71
C ALA A 28 12.78 12.75 -1.59
N HIS A 29 13.13 12.14 -2.71
CA HIS A 29 14.02 10.99 -2.73
C HIS A 29 15.43 11.33 -2.26
N GLY A 30 15.99 12.47 -2.68
CA GLY A 30 17.30 12.96 -2.23
C GLY A 30 17.34 13.14 -0.71
N ALA A 31 16.26 13.64 -0.11
CA ALA A 31 16.13 13.80 1.33
C ALA A 31 16.09 12.45 2.08
N LEU A 32 15.44 11.41 1.52
CA LEU A 32 15.41 10.07 2.13
C LEU A 32 16.82 9.46 2.23
N ILE A 33 17.60 9.54 1.14
CA ILE A 33 18.89 8.84 1.04
C ILE A 33 20.07 9.60 1.63
N SER A 34 20.00 10.93 1.73
CA SER A 34 21.15 11.71 2.14
C SER A 34 21.27 11.83 3.66
N GLN A 35 22.49 11.59 4.15
CA GLN A 35 22.90 11.79 5.55
C GLN A 35 23.06 13.29 5.89
N GLU A 36 23.16 14.16 4.88
CA GLU A 36 23.28 15.61 5.03
C GLU A 36 21.94 16.29 5.36
N PHE A 37 20.84 15.52 5.37
CA PHE A 37 19.49 15.97 5.73
C PHE A 37 19.05 15.34 7.07
N PRO A 38 19.55 15.83 8.22
CA PRO A 38 19.12 15.38 9.53
C PRO A 38 17.79 16.05 9.90
N LEU A 39 16.72 15.65 9.21
CA LEU A 39 15.35 15.89 9.67
C LEU A 39 14.90 14.64 10.44
N PRO A 40 14.79 14.70 11.77
CA PRO A 40 14.08 13.67 12.51
C PRO A 40 12.66 13.54 11.95
N GLY A 41 12.27 12.34 11.49
CA GLY A 41 10.95 12.08 10.91
C GLY A 41 10.74 12.66 9.50
N LYS A 42 11.80 12.84 8.70
CA LYS A 42 11.67 13.21 7.27
C LYS A 42 10.85 12.21 6.48
N GLU A 43 10.93 10.94 6.83
CA GLU A 43 10.14 9.83 6.29
C GLU A 43 8.66 10.15 6.43
N GLN A 44 8.24 10.50 7.65
CA GLN A 44 6.87 10.87 7.96
C GLN A 44 6.42 12.10 7.16
N VAL A 45 7.27 13.13 7.06
CA VAL A 45 6.96 14.36 6.30
C VAL A 45 6.77 14.06 4.81
N ILE A 46 7.61 13.20 4.25
CA ILE A 46 7.55 12.79 2.86
C ILE A 46 6.31 11.93 2.62
N ILE A 47 5.99 11.01 3.53
CA ILE A 47 4.79 10.17 3.48
C ILE A 47 3.52 11.00 3.59
N ASP A 48 3.48 11.96 4.51
CA ASP A 48 2.35 12.90 4.67
C ASP A 48 2.18 13.77 3.41
N TRP A 49 3.28 14.19 2.78
CA TRP A 49 3.24 14.91 1.51
C TRP A 49 2.74 14.03 0.35
N PHE A 50 3.21 12.79 0.25
CA PHE A 50 2.71 11.82 -0.74
C PHE A 50 1.22 11.56 -0.54
N ALA A 51 0.79 11.33 0.71
CA ALA A 51 -0.59 11.16 1.11
C ALA A 51 -1.45 12.35 0.66
N HIS A 52 -0.97 13.57 0.89
CA HIS A 52 -1.64 14.79 0.47
C HIS A 52 -1.75 14.88 -1.07
N CYS A 53 -0.67 14.62 -1.80
CA CYS A 53 -0.68 14.61 -3.27
C CYS A 53 -1.70 13.63 -3.85
N LEU A 54 -1.87 12.47 -3.22
CA LEU A 54 -2.82 11.45 -3.62
C LEU A 54 -4.28 11.88 -3.32
N LYS A 55 -4.54 12.48 -2.16
CA LYS A 55 -5.88 12.92 -1.75
C LYS A 55 -6.42 14.12 -2.54
N VAL A 56 -5.54 15.02 -3.01
CA VAL A 56 -5.97 16.27 -3.67
C VAL A 56 -6.51 16.07 -5.11
N ASN A 57 -6.51 14.82 -5.62
CA ASN A 57 -7.35 14.20 -6.67
C ASN A 57 -7.69 14.92 -7.99
N SER A 58 -8.17 16.16 -7.96
CA SER A 58 -8.96 16.75 -9.05
C SER A 58 -8.16 17.36 -10.21
N SER A 59 -6.85 17.54 -10.08
CA SER A 59 -6.06 18.35 -11.02
C SER A 59 -4.79 17.68 -11.57
N HIS A 60 -4.49 16.45 -11.15
CA HIS A 60 -3.28 15.78 -11.60
C HIS A 60 -3.46 15.09 -12.97
N PRO A 61 -2.56 15.34 -13.94
CA PRO A 61 -2.54 14.60 -15.21
C PRO A 61 -2.46 13.08 -14.99
N LYS A 62 -3.06 12.27 -15.88
CA LYS A 62 -3.10 10.80 -15.76
C LYS A 62 -1.74 10.14 -15.49
N GLY A 63 -0.64 10.69 -16.03
CA GLY A 63 0.72 10.18 -15.81
C GLY A 63 1.26 10.45 -14.40
N THR A 64 0.81 11.52 -13.76
CA THR A 64 1.23 11.99 -12.43
C THR A 64 0.79 11.01 -11.35
N MET A 65 -0.47 10.55 -11.40
CA MET A 65 -1.00 9.58 -10.43
C MET A 65 -0.31 8.21 -10.55
N LYS A 66 -0.04 7.71 -11.77
CA LYS A 66 0.73 6.47 -12.00
C LYS A 66 2.13 6.57 -11.36
N LYS A 67 2.80 7.71 -11.54
CA LYS A 67 4.15 7.96 -10.97
C LYS A 67 4.12 8.02 -9.44
N LEU A 68 3.16 8.73 -8.84
CA LEU A 68 2.99 8.80 -7.38
C LEU A 68 2.81 7.41 -6.76
N ILE A 69 1.90 6.59 -7.31
CA ILE A 69 1.67 5.22 -6.80
C ILE A 69 2.92 4.35 -6.96
N LYS A 70 3.66 4.48 -8.07
CA LYS A 70 4.94 3.76 -8.26
C LYS A 70 5.99 4.15 -7.22
N CYS A 71 6.06 5.43 -6.84
CA CYS A 71 6.98 5.88 -5.80
C CYS A 71 6.68 5.23 -4.44
N MET A 72 5.42 4.95 -4.13
CA MET A 72 5.04 4.23 -2.90
C MET A 72 5.60 2.80 -2.85
N LYS A 73 5.75 2.16 -4.01
CA LYS A 73 6.35 0.81 -4.14
C LYS A 73 7.87 0.81 -4.10
N SER A 74 8.53 1.96 -4.07
CA SER A 74 9.99 1.98 -4.08
C SER A 74 10.53 1.29 -2.83
N ASP A 75 11.37 0.28 -3.03
CA ASP A 75 12.07 -0.42 -1.94
C ASP A 75 12.75 0.58 -0.98
N ARG A 76 13.17 1.74 -1.49
CA ARG A 76 13.77 2.81 -0.68
C ARG A 76 12.76 3.45 0.27
N LEU A 77 11.56 3.80 -0.19
CA LEU A 77 10.52 4.34 0.70
C LEU A 77 10.09 3.31 1.74
N LEU A 78 9.91 2.05 1.31
CA LEU A 78 9.52 0.95 2.20
C LEU A 78 10.62 0.58 3.20
N THR A 79 11.90 0.79 2.87
CA THR A 79 13.03 0.58 3.79
C THR A 79 12.92 1.48 5.04
N PHE A 80 12.40 2.69 4.87
CA PHE A 80 12.32 3.68 5.95
C PHE A 80 10.91 3.79 6.56
N CYS A 81 9.94 3.08 6.02
CA CYS A 81 8.56 3.10 6.46
C CYS A 81 8.40 2.24 7.72
N ASP A 82 8.08 2.88 8.85
CA ASP A 82 7.71 2.17 10.06
C ASP A 82 6.24 1.68 9.99
N ALA A 83 5.74 1.09 11.07
CA ALA A 83 4.38 0.57 11.06
C ALA A 83 3.29 1.66 11.06
N VAL A 84 3.58 2.82 11.66
CA VAL A 84 2.65 3.98 11.68
C VAL A 84 2.57 4.59 10.29
N ASP A 85 3.73 4.75 9.65
CA ASP A 85 3.86 5.18 8.27
C ASP A 85 3.14 4.23 7.30
N ALA A 86 3.31 2.92 7.47
CA ALA A 86 2.62 1.92 6.67
C ALA A 86 1.10 2.00 6.86
N SER A 87 0.61 2.16 8.09
CA SER A 87 -0.82 2.33 8.38
C SER A 87 -1.40 3.57 7.67
N LYS A 88 -0.68 4.69 7.68
CA LYS A 88 -1.09 5.91 6.97
C LYS A 88 -1.15 5.72 5.46
N LEU A 89 -0.18 5.02 4.87
CA LEU A 89 -0.22 4.72 3.43
C LEU A 89 -1.44 3.87 3.07
N VAL A 90 -1.85 2.96 3.95
CA VAL A 90 -3.07 2.15 3.78
C VAL A 90 -4.32 3.02 3.85
N GLU A 91 -4.43 3.88 4.86
CA GLU A 91 -5.54 4.83 4.99
C GLU A 91 -5.68 5.70 3.75
N VAL A 92 -4.56 6.22 3.23
CA VAL A 92 -4.55 6.98 1.97
C VAL A 92 -5.12 6.16 0.83
N CYS A 93 -4.70 4.90 0.67
CA CYS A 93 -5.21 4.03 -0.38
C CYS A 93 -6.71 3.75 -0.23
N ILE A 94 -7.21 3.64 1.00
CA ILE A 94 -8.64 3.48 1.32
C ILE A 94 -9.43 4.74 0.97
N GLU A 95 -8.85 5.92 1.17
CA GLU A 95 -9.50 7.22 0.92
C GLU A 95 -9.36 7.73 -0.52
N LEU A 96 -8.63 7.01 -1.39
CA LEU A 96 -8.54 7.35 -2.81
C LEU A 96 -9.93 7.40 -3.45
N ASP A 97 -10.06 8.16 -4.53
CA ASP A 97 -11.29 8.14 -5.33
C ASP A 97 -11.50 6.76 -5.95
N GLU A 98 -12.75 6.32 -6.04
CA GLU A 98 -13.12 5.01 -6.57
C GLU A 98 -12.65 4.80 -8.02
N ASP A 99 -12.67 5.87 -8.84
CA ASP A 99 -12.16 5.82 -10.21
C ASP A 99 -10.65 5.57 -10.25
N ILE A 100 -9.91 6.09 -9.28
CA ILE A 100 -8.47 5.89 -9.15
C ILE A 100 -8.18 4.48 -8.67
N LYS A 101 -8.90 4.00 -7.63
CA LYS A 101 -8.78 2.61 -7.17
C LYS A 101 -9.05 1.64 -8.29
N HIS A 102 -10.09 1.89 -9.09
CA HIS A 102 -10.44 1.07 -10.25
C HIS A 102 -9.34 1.14 -11.32
N ARG A 103 -8.90 2.34 -11.71
CA ARG A 103 -7.91 2.54 -12.79
C ARG A 103 -6.52 1.98 -12.45
N TYR A 104 -6.10 2.07 -11.18
CA TYR A 104 -4.76 1.70 -10.71
C TYR A 104 -4.78 0.49 -9.77
N SER A 105 -5.85 -0.31 -9.77
CA SER A 105 -6.05 -1.47 -8.88
C SER A 105 -4.84 -2.39 -8.82
N LYS A 106 -4.22 -2.70 -9.97
CA LYS A 106 -2.99 -3.51 -10.07
C LYS A 106 -1.80 -2.95 -9.30
N LEU A 107 -1.56 -1.65 -9.43
CA LEU A 107 -0.44 -1.00 -8.74
C LEU A 107 -0.71 -0.91 -7.23
N LEU A 108 -1.95 -0.62 -6.86
CA LEU A 108 -2.38 -0.53 -5.46
C LEU A 108 -2.32 -1.90 -4.78
N VAL A 109 -2.77 -2.98 -5.43
CA VAL A 109 -2.61 -4.35 -4.88
C VAL A 109 -1.15 -4.67 -4.63
N LYS A 110 -0.27 -4.42 -5.61
CA LYS A 110 1.17 -4.70 -5.43
C LYS A 110 1.77 -3.89 -4.28
N LEU A 111 1.33 -2.65 -4.07
CA LEU A 111 1.76 -1.83 -2.92
C LEU A 111 1.26 -2.43 -1.60
N VAL A 112 -0.03 -2.73 -1.53
CA VAL A 112 -0.69 -3.23 -0.32
C VAL A 112 -0.10 -4.57 0.12
N LEU A 113 0.18 -5.47 -0.82
CA LEU A 113 0.85 -6.76 -0.54
C LEU A 113 2.29 -6.58 -0.05
N LEU A 114 3.02 -5.59 -0.56
CA LEU A 114 4.36 -5.27 -0.05
C LEU A 114 4.29 -4.80 1.41
N LEU A 115 3.33 -3.93 1.74
CA LEU A 115 3.13 -3.46 3.12
C LEU A 115 2.82 -4.63 4.08
N LEU A 116 2.00 -5.59 3.66
CA LEU A 116 1.71 -6.81 4.46
C LEU A 116 2.94 -7.66 4.75
N LYS A 117 3.90 -7.70 3.83
CA LYS A 117 5.13 -8.48 3.95
C LYS A 117 6.20 -7.76 4.79
N MET A 118 6.02 -6.49 5.11
CA MET A 118 7.00 -5.73 5.88
C MET A 118 7.10 -6.25 7.33
N PRO A 119 8.31 -6.62 7.80
CA PRO A 119 8.49 -7.14 9.15
C PRO A 119 8.11 -6.14 10.26
N SER A 120 8.25 -4.84 10.01
CA SER A 120 7.82 -3.77 10.93
C SER A 120 6.30 -3.73 11.07
N PHE A 121 5.59 -3.77 9.93
CA PHE A 121 4.13 -3.81 9.88
C PHE A 121 3.55 -5.08 10.54
N GLN A 122 4.11 -6.26 10.24
CA GLN A 122 3.69 -7.51 10.87
C GLN A 122 3.93 -7.50 12.39
N ARG A 123 5.03 -6.91 12.86
CA ARG A 123 5.31 -6.73 14.29
C ARG A 123 4.32 -5.80 14.96
N TYR A 124 3.86 -4.76 14.28
CA TYR A 124 2.82 -3.87 14.82
C TYR A 124 1.47 -4.57 14.91
N CYS A 125 1.13 -5.37 13.89
CA CYS A 125 -0.08 -6.17 13.86
C CYS A 125 -0.14 -7.27 14.94
N ARG A 126 0.97 -7.48 15.67
CA ARG A 126 0.97 -8.29 16.89
C ARG A 126 0.13 -7.70 18.01
N PHE A 127 0.10 -6.37 18.09
CA PHE A 127 -0.53 -5.60 19.16
C PHE A 127 -1.87 -4.99 18.73
N ASP A 128 -1.99 -4.60 17.47
CA ASP A 128 -3.23 -4.07 16.89
C ASP A 128 -3.47 -4.65 15.49
N ILE A 129 -4.49 -5.49 15.34
CA ILE A 129 -4.86 -6.13 14.07
C ILE A 129 -5.70 -5.22 13.15
N LEU A 130 -6.09 -4.02 13.58
CA LEU A 130 -6.95 -3.15 12.79
C LEU A 130 -6.33 -2.75 11.44
N PRO A 131 -5.06 -2.27 11.36
CA PRO A 131 -4.44 -1.93 10.08
C PRO A 131 -4.36 -3.11 9.13
N MET A 132 -4.05 -4.30 9.66
CA MET A 132 -4.06 -5.54 8.87
C MET A 132 -5.44 -5.80 8.27
N THR A 133 -6.50 -5.68 9.07
CA THR A 133 -7.87 -5.92 8.58
C THR A 133 -8.26 -4.91 7.50
N GLN A 134 -7.88 -3.65 7.67
CA GLN A 134 -8.07 -2.59 6.68
C GLN A 134 -7.34 -2.88 5.37
N VAL A 135 -6.07 -3.30 5.47
CA VAL A 135 -5.27 -3.74 4.33
C VAL A 135 -5.93 -4.89 3.59
N MET A 136 -6.40 -5.90 4.30
CA MET A 136 -7.00 -7.09 3.69
C MET A 136 -8.32 -6.77 3.00
N GLY A 137 -9.15 -5.92 3.63
CA GLY A 137 -10.37 -5.41 3.02
C GLY A 137 -10.09 -4.65 1.73
N LEU A 138 -9.10 -3.74 1.76
CA LEU A 138 -8.64 -3.01 0.58
C LEU A 138 -8.11 -3.96 -0.50
N ALA A 139 -7.29 -4.94 -0.15
CA ALA A 139 -6.76 -5.91 -1.12
C ALA A 139 -7.91 -6.67 -1.82
N CYS A 140 -8.88 -7.19 -1.06
CA CYS A 140 -10.02 -7.90 -1.62
C CYS A 140 -10.88 -7.01 -2.53
N ASP A 141 -11.13 -5.76 -2.12
CA ASP A 141 -11.84 -4.77 -2.93
C ASP A 141 -11.10 -4.51 -4.26
N LEU A 142 -9.78 -4.30 -4.21
CA LEU A 142 -8.99 -4.07 -5.41
C LEU A 142 -8.92 -5.31 -6.32
N PHE A 143 -8.80 -6.52 -5.75
CA PHE A 143 -8.85 -7.78 -6.52
C PHE A 143 -10.20 -7.96 -7.24
N SER A 144 -11.31 -7.55 -6.60
CA SER A 144 -12.65 -7.66 -7.22
C SER A 144 -12.84 -6.77 -8.45
N ARG A 145 -11.92 -5.82 -8.68
CA ARG A 145 -11.97 -4.83 -9.77
C ARG A 145 -10.96 -5.13 -10.87
N MET A 146 -10.27 -6.27 -10.82
CA MET A 146 -9.22 -6.63 -11.76
C MET A 146 -9.73 -7.28 -13.06
N ASP A 147 -11.03 -7.12 -13.39
CA ASP A 147 -11.74 -7.71 -14.54
C ASP A 147 -11.29 -7.18 -15.93
N GLY A 148 -10.01 -6.87 -16.12
CA GLY A 148 -9.38 -6.64 -17.43
C GLY A 148 -9.43 -5.21 -17.98
N SER A 149 -10.05 -4.25 -17.28
CA SER A 149 -10.15 -2.84 -17.72
C SER A 149 -9.12 -1.89 -17.09
N GLY A 150 -8.33 -2.38 -16.12
CA GLY A 150 -7.28 -1.61 -15.46
C GLY A 150 -6.14 -1.25 -16.43
N VAL A 151 -5.47 -0.12 -16.19
CA VAL A 151 -4.35 0.34 -17.03
C VAL A 151 -3.31 -0.79 -17.15
N SER A 152 -3.06 -1.24 -18.38
CA SER A 152 -2.05 -2.24 -18.70
C SER A 152 -0.69 -1.87 -18.11
N LEU A 153 0.00 -2.89 -17.58
CA LEU A 153 1.37 -2.83 -17.10
C LEU A 153 2.39 -2.79 -18.25
N ASP A 154 2.14 -2.04 -19.32
CA ASP A 154 3.21 -1.69 -20.26
C ASP A 154 4.17 -0.72 -19.55
N ASP A 155 4.99 -1.28 -18.68
CA ASP A 155 6.35 -0.91 -18.40
C ASP A 155 7.18 -2.04 -19.01
N SER A 156 8.07 -1.69 -19.94
CA SER A 156 8.87 -2.56 -20.80
C SER A 156 9.89 -3.48 -20.08
N THR A 157 9.57 -4.04 -18.91
CA THR A 157 10.42 -4.97 -18.16
C THR A 157 9.68 -6.05 -17.34
N ALA A 158 8.34 -6.13 -17.33
CA ALA A 158 7.63 -7.13 -16.52
C ALA A 158 6.78 -8.08 -17.40
N THR A 159 7.23 -9.33 -17.51
CA THR A 159 6.59 -10.45 -18.22
C THR A 159 5.50 -11.18 -17.40
N GLU A 160 4.94 -10.56 -16.36
CA GLU A 160 3.87 -11.20 -15.57
C GLU A 160 2.52 -10.93 -16.21
N SER A 161 1.80 -12.00 -16.54
CA SER A 161 0.42 -11.90 -17.01
C SER A 161 -0.49 -11.40 -15.88
N ASP A 162 -1.60 -10.74 -16.23
CA ASP A 162 -2.53 -10.21 -15.23
C ASP A 162 -3.17 -11.31 -14.37
N GLU A 163 -3.37 -12.51 -14.92
CA GLU A 163 -3.89 -13.69 -14.18
C GLU A 163 -2.89 -14.22 -13.15
N ASP A 164 -1.58 -14.14 -13.44
CA ASP A 164 -0.53 -14.51 -12.49
C ASP A 164 -0.52 -13.54 -11.30
N LEU A 165 -0.73 -12.24 -11.54
CA LEU A 165 -0.74 -11.24 -10.47
C LEU A 165 -1.87 -11.47 -9.47
N VAL A 166 -3.06 -11.86 -9.93
CA VAL A 166 -4.18 -12.11 -9.03
C VAL A 166 -3.93 -13.38 -8.22
N THR A 167 -3.53 -14.46 -8.89
CA THR A 167 -3.32 -15.75 -8.22
C THR A 167 -2.17 -15.67 -7.21
N THR A 168 -1.00 -15.18 -7.62
CA THR A 168 0.15 -14.96 -6.73
C THR A 168 -0.16 -13.93 -5.64
N GLY A 169 -0.90 -12.88 -5.98
CA GLY A 169 -1.27 -11.84 -5.01
C GLY A 169 -2.20 -12.34 -3.90
N LEU A 170 -3.12 -13.25 -4.21
CA LEU A 170 -3.99 -13.88 -3.22
C LEU A 170 -3.22 -14.86 -2.33
N GLU A 171 -2.31 -15.66 -2.90
CA GLU A 171 -1.42 -16.54 -2.12
C GLU A 171 -0.55 -15.74 -1.14
N ASP A 172 -0.03 -14.59 -1.59
CA ASP A 172 0.73 -13.65 -0.76
C ASP A 172 -0.11 -13.05 0.37
N LEU A 173 -1.36 -12.70 0.05
CA LEU A 173 -2.32 -12.23 1.04
C LEU A 173 -2.54 -13.31 2.09
N PHE A 174 -2.93 -14.53 1.70
CA PHE A 174 -3.20 -15.67 2.60
C PHE A 174 -2.02 -16.00 3.50
N SER A 175 -0.82 -16.05 2.92
CA SER A 175 0.43 -16.29 3.66
C SER A 175 0.66 -15.20 4.72
N SER A 176 0.38 -13.94 4.39
CA SER A 176 0.49 -12.82 5.33
C SER A 176 -0.52 -12.94 6.48
N ILE A 177 -1.75 -13.39 6.19
CA ILE A 177 -2.78 -13.64 7.23
C ILE A 177 -2.29 -14.71 8.22
N LEU A 178 -1.84 -15.84 7.69
CA LEU A 178 -1.35 -16.96 8.49
C LEU A 178 -0.16 -16.56 9.36
N ASN A 179 0.77 -15.78 8.82
CA ASN A 179 1.92 -15.29 9.57
C ASN A 179 1.51 -14.39 10.73
N ILE A 180 0.57 -13.47 10.51
CA ILE A 180 0.11 -12.58 11.57
C ILE A 180 -0.71 -13.36 12.61
N HIS A 181 -1.56 -14.31 12.19
CA HIS A 181 -2.30 -15.19 13.11
C HIS A 181 -1.37 -15.93 14.08
N LYS A 182 -0.21 -16.40 13.60
CA LYS A 182 0.79 -17.07 14.45
C LYS A 182 1.35 -16.17 15.55
N VAL A 183 1.54 -14.88 15.26
CA VAL A 183 2.27 -13.97 16.16
C VAL A 183 1.38 -13.02 16.96
N THR A 184 0.15 -12.75 16.52
CA THR A 184 -0.75 -11.78 17.17
C THR A 184 -1.31 -12.28 18.50
N GLN A 185 -1.54 -11.35 19.42
CA GLN A 185 -2.25 -11.61 20.68
C GLN A 185 -3.78 -11.54 20.52
N GLN A 186 -4.27 -10.95 19.43
CA GLN A 186 -5.70 -10.74 19.15
C GLN A 186 -6.26 -11.82 18.20
N ARG A 187 -5.93 -13.10 18.45
CA ARG A 187 -6.26 -14.22 17.54
C ARG A 187 -7.76 -14.35 17.29
N ASP A 188 -8.58 -14.31 18.34
CA ASP A 188 -10.04 -14.44 18.21
C ASP A 188 -10.66 -13.29 17.42
N GLU A 189 -10.13 -12.08 17.60
CA GLU A 189 -10.58 -10.91 16.86
C GLU A 189 -10.19 -11.01 15.37
N LEU A 190 -8.99 -11.52 15.08
CA LEU A 190 -8.56 -11.78 13.71
C LEU A 190 -9.44 -12.83 13.04
N LYS A 191 -9.75 -13.95 13.73
CA LYS A 191 -10.68 -14.97 13.24
C LYS A 191 -12.05 -14.39 12.95
N LEU A 192 -12.59 -13.61 13.89
CA LEU A 192 -13.90 -12.96 13.74
C LEU A 192 -13.94 -12.03 12.52
N ARG A 193 -12.92 -11.19 12.35
CA ARG A 193 -12.80 -10.26 11.21
C ARG A 193 -12.58 -11.01 9.90
N PHE A 194 -11.82 -12.10 9.93
CA PHE A 194 -11.63 -12.97 8.77
C PHE A 194 -12.97 -13.56 8.31
N VAL A 195 -13.71 -14.22 9.20
CA VAL A 195 -15.00 -14.85 8.88
C VAL A 195 -16.06 -13.82 8.47
N LYS A 196 -16.15 -12.68 9.15
CA LYS A 196 -17.20 -11.69 8.90
C LYS A 196 -16.95 -10.78 7.70
N THR A 197 -15.69 -10.47 7.41
CA THR A 197 -15.36 -9.41 6.45
C THR A 197 -14.56 -9.94 5.27
N ILE A 198 -13.50 -10.70 5.54
CA ILE A 198 -12.50 -11.05 4.52
C ILE A 198 -12.95 -12.27 3.71
N LEU A 199 -13.39 -13.34 4.38
CA LEU A 199 -13.86 -14.56 3.73
C LEU A 199 -15.01 -14.31 2.75
N PRO A 200 -16.07 -13.53 3.09
CA PRO A 200 -17.11 -13.21 2.12
C PRO A 200 -16.61 -12.42 0.92
N ALA A 201 -15.60 -11.55 1.11
CA ALA A 201 -15.00 -10.78 0.02
C ALA A 201 -14.19 -11.71 -0.91
N ILE A 202 -13.36 -12.59 -0.36
CA ILE A 202 -12.61 -13.61 -1.11
C ILE A 202 -13.54 -14.52 -1.90
N LEU A 203 -14.62 -15.02 -1.29
CA LEU A 203 -15.57 -15.93 -1.95
C LEU A 203 -16.36 -15.28 -3.09
N LYS A 204 -16.48 -13.94 -3.10
CA LYS A 204 -17.08 -13.19 -4.21
C LYS A 204 -16.12 -13.02 -5.39
N LEU A 205 -14.82 -13.18 -5.18
CA LEU A 205 -13.85 -13.11 -6.25
C LEU A 205 -14.07 -14.31 -7.19
N ARG A 206 -14.17 -14.06 -8.49
CA ARG A 206 -14.43 -15.08 -9.52
C ARG A 206 -13.18 -15.91 -9.86
N PHE A 207 -12.34 -16.21 -8.88
CA PHE A 207 -11.09 -16.97 -9.07
C PHE A 207 -11.24 -18.44 -8.67
N HIS A 208 -10.44 -19.31 -9.28
CA HIS A 208 -10.38 -20.74 -8.93
C HIS A 208 -9.60 -20.99 -7.63
N LEU A 209 -10.11 -20.47 -6.51
CA LEU A 209 -9.55 -20.67 -5.16
C LEU A 209 -9.56 -22.13 -4.70
N LYS A 210 -10.33 -23.00 -5.36
CA LYS A 210 -10.46 -24.43 -5.02
C LYS A 210 -9.12 -25.17 -5.02
N ASN A 211 -8.12 -24.68 -5.76
CA ASN A 211 -6.80 -25.31 -5.87
C ASN A 211 -5.73 -24.61 -5.01
N SER A 212 -6.07 -23.55 -4.27
CA SER A 212 -5.12 -22.82 -3.43
C SER A 212 -4.88 -23.57 -2.12
N THR A 213 -3.71 -24.19 -1.97
CA THR A 213 -3.31 -24.85 -0.72
C THR A 213 -3.28 -23.86 0.45
N GLN A 214 -2.80 -22.62 0.25
CA GLN A 214 -2.77 -21.63 1.33
C GLN A 214 -4.16 -21.20 1.75
N PHE A 215 -5.12 -21.10 0.82
CA PHE A 215 -6.50 -20.79 1.18
C PHE A 215 -7.10 -21.90 2.05
N HIS A 216 -6.85 -23.17 1.73
CA HIS A 216 -7.33 -24.29 2.55
C HIS A 216 -6.69 -24.30 3.95
N ILE A 217 -5.37 -24.10 4.05
CA ILE A 217 -4.66 -23.98 5.34
C ILE A 217 -5.23 -22.81 6.16
N LEU A 218 -5.48 -21.67 5.50
CA LEU A 218 -6.06 -20.49 6.12
C LEU A 218 -7.45 -20.78 6.70
N LEU A 219 -8.29 -21.52 5.98
CA LEU A 219 -9.60 -21.94 6.47
C LEU A 219 -9.46 -22.87 7.68
N GLU A 220 -8.60 -23.88 7.62
CA GLU A 220 -8.38 -24.83 8.71
C GLU A 220 -7.84 -24.18 9.99
N GLU A 221 -6.98 -23.17 9.87
CA GLU A 221 -6.38 -22.48 11.02
C GLU A 221 -7.31 -21.45 11.66
N LEU A 222 -8.17 -20.81 10.85
CA LEU A 222 -8.98 -19.66 11.28
C LEU A 222 -10.46 -19.96 11.50
N ILE A 223 -10.98 -21.11 11.08
CA ILE A 223 -12.39 -21.52 11.22
C ILE A 223 -12.46 -22.85 11.98
#